data_AF-A0A8J3NJ32-F1
#
_entry.id   AF-A0A8J3NJ32-F1
#
_cell.length_a   1.000
_cell.length_b   1.000
_cell.length_c   1.000
_cell.angle_alpha   90.00
_cell.angle_beta   90.00
_cell.angle_gamma   90.00
#
_symmetry.space_group_name_H-M   'P 1'
#
loop_
_entity.id
_entity.type
_entity.pdbx_description
1 polymer ?
#
loop_
_entity_poly.entity_id
_entity_poly.type
_entity_poly.pdbx_seq_one_letter_code
_entity_poly.pdbx_strand_id
1 'polypeptide(L)'
;MPISDLLSRPLRALLALAAAAAMLLAAAPAALAAADTAAPTAPGTPTFTQVTAFAVTLTWTPSTDDVGVSEYLVRRTLPTGGTWTDGTPGTTNTITIRDLTPNNEYTFAILATDAAGNTSAASPAASVRTLRYTAGTMCSVTYRPMSSGSGSFFAQVDMTNLTEGPWQEWTLAFTLAPGQQIRPEWGFRQNGTRWSQTFVWLWSSGAGPLQPGGTRSTTFAGTYTGTNAPPTEYAINDHPCTVTGVAVPPGQPGNLTATDVRPGSVSLSWTAATPGSRPISGYEVLVDGYRYTCVGVNPLGCLVSGLSPATSYAFSVRAVDTAGLTGAAATIVVCTPAATPPTPPSGPVVSGITATGATLTWTPSTAGTAPLAGYVVYRLDGATETAVSVTPNATTTTATLTGLTPGASYAFRVRARDTGGVLSAPSPTAAFTTSAPPSTCKVAYAVSDWGNGSGFTANLTITNTGTTAVSGWTLRFAYPAGQRVVQGWNAAWAQTGTDVTAANLSWNATIAPGASTAVGFSGAHTGTNPRPATFTLNDVTCTVS
;
A
#
# COMPACT_ATOMS: atom_id res chain seq x y z
N MET A 1 15.50 -1.16 -42.35
CA MET A 1 15.75 -2.46 -43.02
C MET A 1 14.41 -3.17 -43.18
N PRO A 2 14.20 -3.91 -44.29
CA PRO A 2 12.96 -3.80 -45.07
C PRO A 2 12.21 -5.14 -45.25
N ILE A 3 11.14 -5.12 -46.06
CA ILE A 3 10.51 -6.22 -46.83
C ILE A 3 9.65 -7.20 -46.00
N SER A 4 8.32 -7.10 -46.03
CA SER A 4 7.36 -7.60 -47.04
C SER A 4 6.78 -8.98 -46.68
N ASP A 5 5.45 -9.01 -46.77
CA ASP A 5 4.66 -10.07 -47.41
C ASP A 5 4.06 -11.25 -46.62
N LEU A 6 2.74 -11.34 -46.85
CA LEU A 6 1.94 -12.54 -47.11
C LEU A 6 1.44 -13.42 -45.94
N LEU A 7 0.09 -13.43 -45.88
CA LEU A 7 -0.80 -14.57 -45.68
C LEU A 7 -1.24 -14.97 -44.25
N SER A 8 -2.47 -14.55 -43.93
CA SER A 8 -3.60 -15.38 -43.49
C SER A 8 -3.34 -16.78 -42.88
N ARG A 9 -3.73 -16.92 -41.59
CA ARG A 9 -4.33 -18.09 -40.88
C ARG A 9 -3.94 -19.50 -41.35
N PRO A 10 -3.53 -20.42 -40.45
CA PRO A 10 -4.55 -21.18 -39.69
C PRO A 10 -4.10 -21.73 -38.31
N LEU A 11 -5.03 -21.91 -37.36
CA LEU A 11 -4.79 -22.80 -36.22
C LEU A 11 -6.11 -23.39 -35.72
N ARG A 12 -6.42 -24.61 -36.15
CA ARG A 12 -7.26 -25.63 -35.48
C ARG A 12 -7.19 -26.93 -36.27
N ALA A 13 -6.05 -27.61 -36.17
CA ALA A 13 -5.86 -28.99 -36.59
C ALA A 13 -5.01 -29.68 -35.52
N LEU A 14 -5.66 -30.41 -34.59
CA LEU A 14 -5.03 -31.48 -33.79
C LEU A 14 -6.11 -32.22 -32.99
N LEU A 15 -6.86 -33.09 -33.68
CA LEU A 15 -7.30 -34.37 -33.12
C LEU A 15 -7.59 -35.33 -34.28
N ALA A 16 -7.03 -36.54 -34.20
CA ALA A 16 -7.13 -37.68 -35.13
C ALA A 16 -6.18 -37.70 -36.34
N LEU A 17 -4.91 -38.07 -36.09
CA LEU A 17 -4.12 -38.83 -37.06
C LEU A 17 -3.31 -39.90 -36.31
N ALA A 18 -3.89 -41.10 -36.20
CA ALA A 18 -3.20 -42.32 -35.79
C ALA A 18 -3.84 -43.51 -36.51
N ALA A 19 -3.50 -43.71 -37.78
CA ALA A 19 -3.45 -45.03 -38.42
C ALA A 19 -2.87 -44.93 -39.84
N ALA A 20 -1.81 -45.70 -40.06
CA ALA A 20 -1.38 -46.29 -41.33
C ALA A 20 -0.77 -45.38 -42.42
N ALA A 21 0.55 -45.18 -42.32
CA ALA A 21 1.44 -45.28 -43.47
C ALA A 21 2.05 -46.69 -43.50
N ALA A 22 1.64 -47.54 -44.44
CA ALA A 22 2.44 -48.60 -45.07
C ALA A 22 1.53 -49.55 -45.89
N MET A 23 1.34 -49.28 -47.19
CA MET A 23 1.49 -50.34 -48.21
C MET A 23 1.56 -49.74 -49.62
N LEU A 24 2.79 -49.62 -50.08
CA LEU A 24 3.31 -49.93 -51.41
C LEU A 24 2.32 -50.00 -52.61
N LEU A 25 2.39 -48.94 -53.43
CA LEU A 25 2.45 -48.92 -54.88
C LEU A 25 2.23 -50.27 -55.63
N ALA A 26 1.02 -50.47 -56.12
CA ALA A 26 0.76 -51.21 -57.36
C ALA A 26 -0.18 -50.34 -58.22
N ALA A 27 0.41 -49.62 -59.19
CA ALA A 27 -0.33 -48.88 -60.19
C ALA A 27 -0.95 -49.87 -61.19
N ALA A 28 -2.27 -50.00 -61.16
CA ALA A 28 -3.08 -50.49 -62.28
C ALA A 28 -3.73 -49.27 -62.96
N PRO A 29 -3.88 -49.24 -64.29
CA PRO A 29 -4.33 -48.04 -64.98
C PRO A 29 -5.76 -47.72 -64.55
N ALA A 30 -5.97 -46.48 -64.10
CA ALA A 30 -7.29 -45.90 -63.92
C ALA A 30 -8.01 -45.96 -65.28
N ALA A 31 -8.99 -46.86 -65.40
CA ALA A 31 -10.13 -46.54 -66.23
C ALA A 31 -10.71 -45.26 -65.62
N LEU A 32 -10.77 -44.16 -66.38
CA LEU A 32 -11.54 -42.99 -65.97
C LEU A 32 -12.96 -43.52 -65.68
N ALA A 33 -13.34 -43.59 -64.41
CA ALA A 33 -14.74 -43.69 -64.05
C ALA A 33 -15.42 -42.50 -64.73
N ALA A 34 -16.44 -42.78 -65.54
CA ALA A 34 -17.23 -41.73 -66.16
C ALA A 34 -17.62 -40.72 -65.06
N ALA A 35 -17.51 -39.42 -65.34
CA ALA A 35 -17.97 -38.40 -64.42
C ALA A 35 -19.43 -38.70 -64.06
N ASP A 36 -19.72 -38.77 -62.77
CA ASP A 36 -21.07 -39.04 -62.31
C ASP A 36 -22.00 -37.89 -62.73
N THR A 37 -23.09 -38.27 -63.39
CA THR A 37 -24.11 -37.36 -63.92
C THR A 37 -25.50 -37.69 -63.38
N ALA A 38 -25.63 -38.71 -62.54
CA ALA A 38 -26.88 -39.03 -61.88
C ALA A 38 -27.09 -38.03 -60.74
N ALA A 39 -28.31 -37.48 -60.63
CA ALA A 39 -28.66 -36.62 -59.51
C ALA A 39 -29.30 -37.45 -58.39
N PRO A 40 -29.14 -37.04 -57.11
CA PRO A 40 -29.80 -37.74 -56.00
C PRO A 40 -31.32 -37.81 -56.17
N THR A 41 -31.95 -38.81 -55.57
CA THR A 41 -33.41 -38.86 -55.51
C THR A 41 -33.97 -37.66 -54.74
N ALA A 42 -35.19 -37.22 -55.08
CA ALA A 42 -35.82 -36.10 -54.37
C ALA A 42 -36.04 -36.46 -52.87
N PRO A 43 -35.67 -35.59 -51.92
CA PRO A 43 -35.93 -35.82 -50.50
C PRO A 43 -37.43 -35.93 -50.22
N GLY A 44 -37.79 -36.61 -49.12
CA GLY A 44 -39.18 -36.64 -48.64
C GLY A 44 -39.69 -35.25 -48.24
N THR A 45 -41.01 -35.07 -48.24
CA THR A 45 -41.66 -33.84 -47.75
C THR A 45 -41.23 -33.55 -46.30
N PRO A 46 -40.75 -32.34 -45.97
CA PRO A 46 -40.35 -32.01 -44.61
C PRO A 46 -41.51 -32.15 -43.62
N THR A 47 -41.22 -32.72 -42.46
CA THR A 47 -42.10 -32.77 -41.29
C THR A 47 -41.52 -31.91 -40.17
N PHE A 48 -42.37 -31.30 -39.35
CA PHE A 48 -41.95 -30.39 -38.29
C PHE A 48 -42.02 -31.10 -36.94
N THR A 49 -40.87 -31.40 -36.35
CA THR A 49 -40.78 -32.12 -35.06
C THR A 49 -40.83 -31.19 -33.86
N GLN A 50 -40.45 -29.94 -34.05
CA GLN A 50 -40.54 -28.90 -33.03
C GLN A 50 -40.84 -27.56 -33.69
N VAL A 51 -41.93 -26.92 -33.26
CA VAL A 51 -42.34 -25.59 -33.74
C VAL A 51 -42.40 -24.65 -32.55
N THR A 52 -41.65 -23.55 -32.63
CA THR A 52 -41.66 -22.49 -31.63
C THR A 52 -42.11 -21.18 -32.27
N ALA A 53 -42.12 -20.09 -31.50
CA ALA A 53 -42.40 -18.77 -32.05
C ALA A 53 -41.28 -18.25 -32.99
N PHE A 54 -40.06 -18.79 -32.90
CA PHE A 54 -38.87 -18.23 -33.59
C PHE A 54 -38.00 -19.25 -34.33
N ALA A 55 -38.31 -20.54 -34.20
CA ALA A 55 -37.55 -21.62 -34.80
C ALA A 55 -38.43 -22.82 -35.12
N VAL A 56 -38.01 -23.58 -36.12
CA VAL A 56 -38.65 -24.81 -36.57
C VAL A 56 -37.57 -25.87 -36.79
N THR A 57 -37.75 -27.04 -36.18
CA THR A 57 -36.94 -28.24 -36.49
C THR A 57 -37.67 -29.07 -37.53
N LEU A 58 -37.00 -29.31 -38.66
CA LEU A 58 -37.49 -30.10 -39.78
C LEU A 58 -36.79 -31.45 -39.79
N THR A 59 -37.53 -32.49 -40.15
CA THR A 59 -37.01 -33.82 -40.47
C THR A 59 -37.58 -34.30 -41.80
N TRP A 60 -36.84 -35.10 -42.54
CA TRP A 60 -37.30 -35.65 -43.82
C TRP A 60 -36.80 -37.07 -44.05
N THR A 61 -37.40 -37.75 -45.03
CA THR A 61 -36.88 -39.01 -45.53
C THR A 61 -35.63 -38.73 -46.38
N PRO A 62 -34.48 -39.37 -46.09
CA PRO A 62 -33.24 -39.15 -46.82
C PRO A 62 -33.36 -39.48 -48.31
N SER A 63 -32.59 -38.78 -49.13
CA SER A 63 -32.31 -39.11 -50.53
C SER A 63 -31.32 -40.26 -50.63
N THR A 64 -31.36 -40.95 -51.76
CA THR A 64 -30.42 -41.99 -52.16
C THR A 64 -29.76 -41.59 -53.47
N ASP A 65 -28.52 -41.99 -53.64
CA ASP A 65 -27.70 -41.66 -54.80
C ASP A 65 -26.64 -42.75 -54.97
N ASP A 66 -26.11 -42.94 -56.18
CA ASP A 66 -25.13 -43.99 -56.49
C ASP A 66 -23.70 -43.64 -56.03
N VAL A 67 -23.37 -42.36 -55.85
CA VAL A 67 -22.11 -41.91 -55.21
C VAL A 67 -22.32 -41.33 -53.82
N GLY A 68 -23.58 -41.10 -53.43
CA GLY A 68 -23.99 -40.70 -52.09
C GLY A 68 -24.23 -39.19 -51.96
N VAL A 69 -25.13 -38.85 -51.04
CA VAL A 69 -25.55 -37.46 -50.80
C VAL A 69 -24.51 -36.73 -49.96
N SER A 70 -24.01 -35.60 -50.46
CA SER A 70 -23.01 -34.75 -49.80
C SER A 70 -23.64 -33.70 -48.87
N GLU A 71 -24.76 -33.10 -49.26
CA GLU A 71 -25.44 -32.03 -48.53
C GLU A 71 -26.95 -32.02 -48.81
N TYR A 72 -27.75 -31.55 -47.85
CA TYR A 72 -29.12 -31.13 -48.07
C TYR A 72 -29.24 -29.61 -47.98
N LEU A 73 -29.96 -29.02 -48.94
CA LEU A 73 -30.26 -27.60 -49.01
C LEU A 73 -31.74 -27.37 -48.69
N VAL A 74 -32.03 -26.73 -47.56
CA VAL A 74 -33.38 -26.37 -47.15
C VAL A 74 -33.71 -24.97 -47.64
N ARG A 75 -34.56 -24.89 -48.66
CA ARG A 75 -35.08 -23.63 -49.18
C ARG A 75 -36.29 -23.20 -48.37
N ARG A 76 -36.16 -22.10 -47.62
CA ARG A 76 -37.24 -21.45 -46.88
C ARG A 76 -37.77 -20.24 -47.63
N THR A 77 -39.10 -20.13 -47.71
CA THR A 77 -39.80 -18.97 -48.24
C THR A 77 -40.32 -18.13 -47.08
N LEU A 78 -39.96 -16.85 -47.07
CA LEU A 78 -40.33 -15.87 -46.06
C LEU A 78 -41.79 -15.43 -46.24
N PRO A 79 -42.45 -14.96 -45.17
CA PRO A 79 -43.82 -14.44 -45.23
C PRO A 79 -43.99 -13.27 -46.20
N THR A 80 -42.91 -12.54 -46.47
CA THR A 80 -42.86 -11.37 -47.37
C THR A 80 -42.52 -11.74 -48.81
N GLY A 81 -42.36 -13.03 -49.13
CA GLY A 81 -42.14 -13.52 -50.50
C GLY A 81 -40.67 -13.67 -50.95
N GLY A 82 -39.69 -13.52 -50.05
CA GLY A 82 -38.28 -13.80 -50.33
C GLY A 82 -37.88 -15.26 -50.04
N THR A 83 -36.81 -15.77 -50.67
CA THR A 83 -36.31 -17.14 -50.42
C THR A 83 -34.90 -17.13 -49.83
N TRP A 84 -34.65 -18.02 -48.87
CA TRP A 84 -33.35 -18.26 -48.25
C TRP A 84 -33.02 -19.76 -48.29
N THR A 85 -31.75 -20.12 -48.24
CA THR A 85 -31.29 -21.52 -48.26
C THR A 85 -30.38 -21.78 -47.08
N ASP A 86 -30.66 -22.85 -46.33
CA ASP A 86 -29.89 -23.32 -45.18
C ASP A 86 -29.34 -24.73 -45.49
N GLY A 87 -28.05 -24.97 -45.23
CA GLY A 87 -27.37 -26.24 -45.56
C GLY A 87 -27.17 -27.16 -44.35
N THR A 88 -27.21 -28.48 -44.56
CA THR A 88 -26.81 -29.49 -43.57
C THR A 88 -26.13 -30.68 -44.26
N PRO A 89 -25.16 -31.36 -43.62
CA PRO A 89 -24.47 -32.50 -44.23
C PRO A 89 -25.43 -33.60 -44.72
N GLY A 90 -25.08 -34.26 -45.83
CA GLY A 90 -25.89 -35.31 -46.46
C GLY A 90 -26.11 -36.57 -45.62
N THR A 91 -25.38 -36.71 -44.50
CA THR A 91 -25.58 -37.75 -43.48
C THR A 91 -26.65 -37.40 -42.45
N THR A 92 -27.16 -36.17 -42.46
CA THR A 92 -28.19 -35.67 -41.52
C THR A 92 -29.49 -35.39 -42.25
N ASN A 93 -30.60 -35.90 -41.71
CA ASN A 93 -31.94 -35.69 -42.24
C ASN A 93 -32.81 -34.83 -41.29
N THR A 94 -32.14 -33.98 -40.52
CA THR A 94 -32.74 -33.07 -39.54
C THR A 94 -31.99 -31.74 -39.52
N ILE A 95 -32.72 -30.62 -39.41
CA ILE A 95 -32.13 -29.29 -39.22
C ILE A 95 -33.08 -28.41 -38.42
N THR A 96 -32.52 -27.51 -37.59
CA THR A 96 -33.29 -26.46 -36.91
C THR A 96 -33.05 -25.12 -37.61
N ILE A 97 -34.09 -24.61 -38.27
CA ILE A 97 -34.10 -23.27 -38.87
C ILE A 97 -34.51 -22.27 -37.80
N ARG A 98 -33.64 -21.28 -37.58
CA ARG A 98 -33.78 -20.23 -36.57
C ARG A 98 -34.11 -18.88 -37.22
N ASP A 99 -34.25 -17.84 -36.39
CA ASP A 99 -34.51 -16.45 -36.80
C ASP A 99 -35.83 -16.24 -37.54
N LEU A 100 -36.85 -17.05 -37.19
CA LEU A 100 -38.19 -16.91 -37.74
C LEU A 100 -38.99 -15.88 -36.94
N THR A 101 -39.94 -15.22 -37.59
CA THR A 101 -40.82 -14.25 -36.96
C THR A 101 -42.05 -14.95 -36.36
N PRO A 102 -42.52 -14.57 -35.16
CA PRO A 102 -43.69 -15.19 -34.54
C PRO A 102 -44.98 -15.01 -35.32
N ASN A 103 -45.89 -15.98 -35.19
CA ASN A 103 -47.22 -15.96 -35.80
C ASN A 103 -47.20 -15.82 -37.34
N ASN A 104 -46.09 -16.15 -37.98
CA ASN A 104 -45.90 -16.03 -39.42
C ASN A 104 -45.80 -17.42 -40.05
N GLU A 105 -46.25 -17.53 -41.30
CA GLU A 105 -46.21 -18.78 -42.05
C GLU A 105 -44.96 -18.83 -42.94
N TYR A 106 -44.25 -19.94 -42.85
CA TYR A 106 -43.05 -20.22 -43.60
C TYR A 106 -43.25 -21.51 -44.41
N THR A 107 -42.73 -21.52 -45.62
CA THR A 107 -42.80 -22.68 -46.52
C THR A 107 -41.40 -23.21 -46.79
N PHE A 108 -41.21 -24.51 -46.61
CA PHE A 108 -39.91 -25.19 -46.73
C PHE A 108 -39.94 -26.27 -47.80
N ALA A 109 -38.89 -26.34 -48.62
CA ALA A 109 -38.62 -27.42 -49.56
C ALA A 109 -37.15 -27.82 -49.46
N ILE A 110 -36.84 -29.09 -49.69
CA ILE A 110 -35.50 -29.65 -49.47
C ILE A 110 -34.96 -30.16 -50.79
N LEU A 111 -33.70 -29.85 -51.09
CA LEU A 111 -32.92 -30.40 -52.18
C LEU A 111 -31.76 -31.21 -51.60
N ALA A 112 -31.26 -32.17 -52.36
CA ALA A 112 -30.07 -32.94 -52.03
C ALA A 112 -29.02 -32.73 -53.12
N THR A 113 -27.75 -32.65 -52.72
CA THR A 113 -26.61 -32.61 -53.64
C THR A 113 -25.70 -33.80 -53.39
N ASP A 114 -25.09 -34.34 -54.43
CA ASP A 114 -24.06 -35.39 -54.32
C ASP A 114 -22.64 -34.80 -54.26
N ALA A 115 -21.62 -35.66 -54.23
CA ALA A 115 -20.22 -35.24 -54.25
C ALA A 115 -19.73 -34.73 -55.62
N ALA A 116 -20.45 -35.04 -56.71
CA ALA A 116 -20.18 -34.56 -58.06
C ALA A 116 -20.80 -33.17 -58.34
N GLY A 117 -21.69 -32.70 -57.46
CA GLY A 117 -22.39 -31.43 -57.54
C GLY A 117 -23.76 -31.50 -58.24
N ASN A 118 -24.28 -32.69 -58.57
CA ASN A 118 -25.61 -32.80 -59.14
C ASN A 118 -26.66 -32.54 -58.06
N THR A 119 -27.74 -31.83 -58.40
CA THR A 119 -28.79 -31.43 -57.47
C THR A 119 -30.10 -32.13 -57.81
N SER A 120 -30.75 -32.70 -56.79
CA SER A 120 -32.04 -33.37 -56.95
C SER A 120 -33.18 -32.39 -57.26
N ALA A 121 -34.31 -32.95 -57.73
CA ALA A 121 -35.56 -32.20 -57.71
C ALA A 121 -35.94 -31.86 -56.26
N ALA A 122 -36.50 -30.67 -56.04
CA ALA A 122 -36.95 -30.25 -54.71
C ALA A 122 -38.07 -31.16 -54.20
N SER A 123 -38.06 -31.45 -52.90
CA SER A 123 -39.18 -32.10 -52.22
C SER A 123 -40.48 -31.29 -52.43
N PRO A 124 -41.65 -31.93 -52.30
CA PRO A 124 -42.88 -31.17 -52.08
C PRO A 124 -42.69 -30.21 -50.91
N ALA A 125 -43.23 -29.00 -51.04
CA ALA A 125 -43.09 -27.98 -50.03
C ALA A 125 -44.07 -28.22 -48.87
N ALA A 126 -43.61 -27.99 -47.63
CA ALA A 126 -44.46 -28.00 -46.45
C ALA A 126 -44.48 -26.62 -45.79
N SER A 127 -45.66 -26.17 -45.35
CA SER A 127 -45.82 -24.91 -44.64
C SER A 127 -46.03 -25.13 -43.15
N VAL A 128 -45.48 -24.24 -42.33
CA VAL A 128 -45.70 -24.20 -40.89
C VAL A 128 -45.85 -22.76 -40.44
N ARG A 129 -46.79 -22.54 -39.52
CA ARG A 129 -46.94 -21.26 -38.83
C ARG A 129 -46.19 -21.33 -37.50
N THR A 130 -45.26 -20.41 -37.30
CA THR A 130 -44.60 -20.25 -36.01
C THR A 130 -45.63 -19.92 -34.94
N LEU A 131 -45.39 -20.36 -33.71
CA LEU A 131 -46.30 -20.10 -32.60
C LEU A 131 -46.46 -18.59 -32.37
N ARG A 132 -47.60 -18.18 -31.83
CA ARG A 132 -47.76 -16.82 -31.31
C ARG A 132 -46.79 -16.61 -30.17
N TYR A 133 -46.13 -15.45 -30.16
CA TYR A 133 -45.33 -15.03 -29.02
C TYR A 133 -46.23 -14.34 -28.01
N THR A 134 -46.36 -14.93 -26.82
CA THR A 134 -46.87 -14.25 -25.64
C THR A 134 -45.65 -13.91 -24.79
N ALA A 135 -45.47 -12.64 -24.43
CA ALA A 135 -44.31 -12.18 -23.67
C ALA A 135 -44.16 -12.95 -22.35
N GLY A 136 -43.30 -13.98 -22.36
CA GLY A 136 -42.82 -14.71 -21.21
C GLY A 136 -41.34 -14.43 -21.02
N THR A 137 -40.95 -14.11 -19.79
CA THR A 137 -39.66 -13.52 -19.40
C THR A 137 -38.49 -14.52 -19.49
N MET A 138 -37.91 -14.72 -20.67
CA MET A 138 -36.67 -15.49 -20.82
C MET A 138 -35.41 -14.68 -20.46
N CYS A 139 -35.51 -13.36 -20.37
CA CYS A 139 -34.41 -12.48 -19.98
C CYS A 139 -34.93 -11.10 -19.56
N SER A 140 -34.40 -10.55 -18.47
CA SER A 140 -34.55 -9.13 -18.11
C SER A 140 -33.20 -8.45 -18.15
N VAL A 141 -33.15 -7.23 -18.71
CA VAL A 141 -31.94 -6.39 -18.78
C VAL A 141 -32.15 -5.10 -17.99
N THR A 142 -31.25 -4.85 -17.03
CA THR A 142 -31.13 -3.55 -16.34
C THR A 142 -29.92 -2.80 -16.89
N TYR A 143 -30.11 -1.58 -17.37
CA TYR A 143 -29.05 -0.70 -17.88
C TYR A 143 -28.51 0.19 -16.75
N ARG A 144 -27.19 0.15 -16.50
CA ARG A 144 -26.51 1.03 -15.52
C ARG A 144 -25.62 2.06 -16.21
N PRO A 145 -26.08 3.31 -16.45
CA PRO A 145 -25.23 4.35 -16.99
C PRO A 145 -24.26 4.85 -15.91
N MET A 146 -22.96 4.62 -16.08
CA MET A 146 -21.93 5.32 -15.33
C MET A 146 -21.46 6.50 -16.17
N SER A 147 -21.85 7.72 -15.80
CA SER A 147 -21.39 8.92 -16.47
C SER A 147 -19.96 9.25 -16.05
N SER A 148 -19.06 9.45 -17.00
CA SER A 148 -17.71 9.98 -16.76
C SER A 148 -17.60 11.50 -17.00
N GLY A 149 -18.74 12.21 -17.12
CA GLY A 149 -18.78 13.65 -17.39
C GLY A 149 -18.42 14.07 -18.82
N SER A 150 -17.82 13.20 -19.63
CA SER A 150 -17.21 13.57 -20.93
C SER A 150 -17.85 12.86 -22.13
N GLY A 151 -19.19 12.85 -22.22
CA GLY A 151 -19.91 12.21 -23.33
C GLY A 151 -19.61 10.71 -23.49
N SER A 152 -19.10 10.06 -22.43
CA SER A 152 -18.77 8.63 -22.39
C SER A 152 -19.53 7.95 -21.27
N PHE A 153 -20.01 6.74 -21.53
CA PHE A 153 -20.77 5.92 -20.59
C PHE A 153 -20.16 4.52 -20.45
N PHE A 154 -20.25 3.95 -19.24
CA PHE A 154 -20.19 2.51 -19.06
C PHE A 154 -21.59 2.00 -18.80
N ALA A 155 -21.90 0.82 -19.31
CA ALA A 155 -23.15 0.13 -19.14
C ALA A 155 -22.89 -1.27 -18.61
N GLN A 156 -23.51 -1.59 -17.48
CA GLN A 156 -23.65 -2.98 -17.05
C GLN A 156 -25.03 -3.48 -17.47
N VAL A 157 -25.08 -4.69 -18.01
CA VAL A 157 -26.28 -5.43 -18.37
C VAL A 157 -26.35 -6.65 -17.48
N ASP A 158 -27.33 -6.64 -16.58
CA ASP A 158 -27.66 -7.78 -15.73
C ASP A 158 -28.73 -8.62 -16.45
N MET A 159 -28.48 -9.92 -16.61
CA MET A 159 -29.31 -10.92 -17.29
C MET A 159 -29.84 -11.90 -16.24
N THR A 160 -31.15 -12.13 -16.22
CA THR A 160 -31.83 -13.03 -15.27
C THR A 160 -32.77 -13.99 -16.00
N ASN A 161 -33.10 -15.13 -15.38
CA ASN A 161 -34.02 -16.15 -15.93
C ASN A 161 -33.58 -16.83 -17.25
N LEU A 162 -32.27 -17.00 -17.47
CA LEU A 162 -31.77 -17.77 -18.62
C LEU A 162 -32.16 -19.25 -18.48
N THR A 163 -33.13 -19.70 -19.28
CA THR A 163 -33.56 -21.10 -19.34
C THR A 163 -33.04 -21.73 -20.63
N GLU A 164 -31.81 -22.26 -20.65
CA GLU A 164 -31.40 -23.33 -21.59
C GLU A 164 -30.01 -23.92 -21.25
N GLY A 165 -29.77 -25.16 -21.68
CA GLY A 165 -28.86 -26.17 -21.10
C GLY A 165 -27.34 -26.02 -21.30
N PRO A 166 -26.55 -27.07 -20.95
CA PRO A 166 -25.09 -26.99 -20.91
C PRO A 166 -24.49 -26.98 -22.33
N TRP A 167 -23.51 -26.10 -22.55
CA TRP A 167 -22.77 -25.83 -23.80
C TRP A 167 -23.52 -25.00 -24.84
N GLN A 168 -23.63 -23.69 -24.60
CA GLN A 168 -24.04 -22.74 -25.63
C GLN A 168 -23.19 -21.47 -25.61
N GLU A 169 -22.91 -20.97 -26.80
CA GLU A 169 -22.47 -19.59 -27.02
C GLU A 169 -23.66 -18.65 -26.78
N TRP A 170 -23.41 -17.51 -26.13
CA TRP A 170 -24.43 -16.52 -25.84
C TRP A 170 -24.13 -15.24 -26.60
N THR A 171 -25.02 -14.84 -27.51
CA THR A 171 -24.91 -13.60 -28.27
C THR A 171 -25.84 -12.56 -27.68
N LEU A 172 -25.28 -11.56 -27.01
CA LEU A 172 -26.02 -10.37 -26.59
C LEU A 172 -26.13 -9.45 -27.80
N ALA A 173 -27.35 -9.08 -28.18
CA ALA A 173 -27.63 -8.10 -29.21
C ALA A 173 -28.46 -6.94 -28.65
N PHE A 174 -28.20 -5.72 -29.10
CA PHE A 174 -29.00 -4.55 -28.74
C PHE A 174 -28.94 -3.46 -29.81
N THR A 175 -29.91 -2.57 -29.77
CA THR A 175 -29.99 -1.40 -30.66
C THR A 175 -29.73 -0.15 -29.85
N LEU A 176 -28.63 0.55 -30.15
CA LEU A 176 -28.25 1.79 -29.48
C LEU A 176 -29.29 2.89 -29.74
N ALA A 177 -29.50 3.76 -28.75
CA ALA A 177 -30.34 4.93 -28.92
C ALA A 177 -29.67 5.93 -29.90
N PRO A 178 -30.44 6.80 -30.57
CA PRO A 178 -29.87 7.84 -31.43
C PRO A 178 -28.81 8.66 -30.71
N GLY A 179 -27.61 8.78 -31.30
CA GLY A 179 -26.47 9.52 -30.73
C GLY A 179 -25.50 8.70 -29.87
N GLN A 180 -25.78 7.41 -29.60
CA GLN A 180 -24.85 6.51 -28.92
C GLN A 180 -23.92 5.76 -29.89
N GLN A 181 -22.68 5.52 -29.48
CA GLN A 181 -21.70 4.67 -30.18
C GLN A 181 -20.92 3.81 -29.19
N ILE A 182 -20.50 2.62 -29.61
CA ILE A 182 -19.62 1.73 -28.83
C ILE A 182 -18.20 1.83 -29.36
N ARG A 183 -17.21 1.74 -28.46
CA ARG A 183 -15.81 1.63 -28.87
C ARG A 183 -15.54 0.22 -29.44
N PRO A 184 -15.03 0.09 -30.68
CA PRO A 184 -14.89 -1.20 -31.38
C PRO A 184 -13.84 -2.16 -30.77
N GLU A 185 -13.06 -1.70 -29.79
CA GLU A 185 -12.03 -2.49 -29.09
C GLU A 185 -12.58 -3.64 -28.22
N TRP A 186 -13.91 -3.79 -28.11
CA TRP A 186 -14.57 -4.76 -27.23
C TRP A 186 -15.14 -6.00 -27.93
N GLY A 187 -14.83 -6.26 -29.20
CA GLY A 187 -15.26 -7.50 -29.87
C GLY A 187 -16.75 -7.55 -30.24
N PHE A 188 -17.42 -6.40 -30.29
CA PHE A 188 -18.77 -6.26 -30.83
C PHE A 188 -18.75 -6.20 -32.37
N ARG A 189 -19.74 -6.82 -33.01
CA ARG A 189 -20.02 -6.74 -34.44
C ARG A 189 -21.23 -5.84 -34.68
N GLN A 190 -21.19 -5.05 -35.74
CA GLN A 190 -22.31 -4.20 -36.16
C GLN A 190 -22.90 -4.75 -37.45
N ASN A 191 -24.22 -4.91 -37.51
CA ASN A 191 -24.97 -5.23 -38.72
C ASN A 191 -26.15 -4.26 -38.86
N GLY A 192 -26.01 -3.26 -39.72
CA GLY A 192 -26.94 -2.13 -39.78
C GLY A 192 -26.96 -1.32 -38.48
N THR A 193 -28.15 -1.17 -37.88
CA THR A 193 -28.37 -0.47 -36.59
C THR A 193 -28.16 -1.36 -35.36
N ARG A 194 -28.03 -2.68 -35.56
CA ARG A 194 -27.94 -3.68 -34.48
C ARG A 194 -26.49 -3.97 -34.12
N TRP A 195 -26.18 -3.93 -32.83
CA TRP A 195 -24.88 -4.33 -32.28
C TRP A 195 -25.02 -5.69 -31.63
N SER A 196 -24.03 -6.56 -31.79
CA SER A 196 -24.00 -7.87 -31.13
C SER A 196 -22.60 -8.25 -30.65
N GLN A 197 -22.54 -9.01 -29.56
CA GLN A 197 -21.31 -9.64 -29.08
C GLN A 197 -21.61 -11.08 -28.66
N THR A 198 -20.82 -12.00 -29.20
CA THR A 198 -20.89 -13.42 -28.86
C THR A 198 -19.87 -13.72 -27.76
N PHE A 199 -20.35 -14.29 -26.66
CA PHE A 199 -19.53 -14.75 -25.55
C PHE A 199 -19.54 -16.28 -25.53
N VAL A 200 -18.36 -16.87 -25.50
CA VAL A 200 -18.17 -18.31 -25.26
C VAL A 200 -17.87 -18.49 -23.78
N TRP A 201 -18.80 -19.03 -23.00
CA TRP A 201 -18.56 -19.32 -21.59
C TRP A 201 -17.90 -20.68 -21.45
N LEU A 202 -16.61 -20.70 -21.08
CA LEU A 202 -15.94 -21.92 -20.62
C LEU A 202 -16.30 -22.17 -19.15
N TRP A 203 -16.71 -23.39 -18.85
CA TRP A 203 -17.06 -23.84 -17.50
C TRP A 203 -15.78 -23.89 -16.64
N SER A 204 -15.44 -22.79 -15.96
CA SER A 204 -14.48 -22.83 -14.86
C SER A 204 -15.22 -22.58 -13.55
N SER A 205 -15.16 -23.57 -12.66
CA SER A 205 -15.70 -23.62 -11.29
C SER A 205 -17.23 -23.78 -11.13
N GLY A 206 -17.71 -25.02 -11.23
CA GLY A 206 -18.72 -25.58 -10.31
C GLY A 206 -20.16 -25.04 -10.31
N ALA A 207 -20.55 -24.13 -11.19
CA ALA A 207 -21.93 -23.67 -11.27
C ALA A 207 -22.76 -24.55 -12.21
N GLY A 208 -23.73 -25.30 -11.66
CA GLY A 208 -24.76 -26.01 -12.43
C GLY A 208 -25.64 -25.08 -13.28
N PRO A 209 -26.70 -25.61 -13.93
CA PRO A 209 -27.67 -24.77 -14.66
C PRO A 209 -28.13 -23.60 -13.79
N LEU A 210 -28.30 -22.41 -14.37
CA LEU A 210 -28.79 -21.25 -13.63
C LEU A 210 -30.12 -21.62 -12.97
N GLN A 211 -30.14 -21.62 -11.64
CA GLN A 211 -31.38 -21.80 -10.91
C GLN A 211 -32.32 -20.63 -11.23
N PRO A 212 -33.65 -20.84 -11.23
CA PRO A 212 -34.61 -19.75 -11.36
C PRO A 212 -34.25 -18.60 -10.39
N GLY A 213 -33.99 -17.40 -10.92
CA GLY A 213 -33.55 -16.24 -10.14
C GLY A 213 -32.04 -15.92 -10.14
N GLY A 214 -31.19 -16.70 -10.80
CA GLY A 214 -29.77 -16.36 -10.97
C GLY A 214 -29.54 -15.13 -11.86
N THR A 215 -28.67 -14.21 -11.44
CA THR A 215 -28.26 -13.02 -12.23
C THR A 215 -26.85 -13.19 -12.78
N ARG A 216 -26.64 -12.92 -14.07
CA ARG A 216 -25.32 -12.81 -14.69
C ARG A 216 -25.13 -11.43 -15.29
N SER A 217 -23.93 -10.86 -15.21
CA SER A 217 -23.67 -9.48 -15.63
C SER A 217 -22.59 -9.40 -16.70
N THR A 218 -22.74 -8.50 -17.67
CA THR A 218 -21.67 -8.08 -18.59
C THR A 218 -21.57 -6.56 -18.62
N THR A 219 -20.41 -6.03 -19.01
CA THR A 219 -20.15 -4.59 -19.07
C THR A 219 -19.63 -4.18 -20.44
N PHE A 220 -20.04 -3.01 -20.91
CA PHE A 220 -19.51 -2.37 -22.11
C PHE A 220 -19.38 -0.86 -21.94
N ALA A 221 -18.53 -0.23 -22.76
CA ALA A 221 -18.27 1.20 -22.73
C ALA A 221 -18.55 1.85 -24.09
N GLY A 222 -19.02 3.10 -24.09
CA GLY A 222 -19.38 3.84 -25.28
C GLY A 222 -19.37 5.36 -25.11
N THR A 223 -19.70 6.07 -26.18
CA THR A 223 -19.91 7.52 -26.21
C THR A 223 -21.35 7.85 -26.56
N TYR A 224 -21.83 9.04 -26.16
CA TYR A 224 -23.18 9.51 -26.45
C TYR A 224 -23.22 11.02 -26.70
N THR A 225 -24.11 11.47 -27.58
CA THR A 225 -24.47 12.88 -27.75
C THR A 225 -25.89 13.12 -27.22
N GLY A 226 -26.07 14.12 -26.35
CA GLY A 226 -27.38 14.41 -25.71
C GLY A 226 -27.60 13.64 -24.41
N THR A 227 -28.79 13.10 -24.18
CA THR A 227 -29.12 12.31 -22.97
C THR A 227 -28.76 10.83 -23.16
N ASN A 228 -28.06 10.24 -22.18
CA ASN A 228 -27.69 8.83 -22.20
C ASN A 228 -28.89 7.90 -21.90
N ALA A 229 -29.77 7.72 -22.87
CA ALA A 229 -30.93 6.84 -22.78
C ALA A 229 -30.52 5.35 -22.86
N PRO A 230 -31.24 4.43 -22.23
CA PRO A 230 -30.97 3.00 -22.41
C PRO A 230 -31.20 2.59 -23.88
N PRO A 231 -30.43 1.61 -24.39
CA PRO A 231 -30.73 0.94 -25.66
C PRO A 231 -32.20 0.51 -25.73
N THR A 232 -32.81 0.67 -26.89
CA THR A 232 -34.27 0.51 -27.07
C THR A 232 -34.71 -0.94 -27.18
N GLU A 233 -33.76 -1.85 -27.37
CA GLU A 233 -34.00 -3.28 -27.57
C GLU A 233 -32.81 -4.08 -27.07
N TYR A 234 -33.06 -5.18 -26.36
CA TYR A 234 -32.07 -6.16 -25.95
C TYR A 234 -32.54 -7.56 -26.34
N ALA A 235 -31.62 -8.39 -26.82
CA ALA A 235 -31.86 -9.79 -27.09
C ALA A 235 -30.65 -10.64 -26.67
N ILE A 236 -30.90 -11.86 -26.23
CA ILE A 236 -29.88 -12.87 -25.93
C ILE A 236 -30.16 -14.08 -26.83
N ASN A 237 -29.21 -14.51 -27.65
CA ASN A 237 -29.41 -15.58 -28.64
C ASN A 237 -30.69 -15.37 -29.48
N ASP A 238 -30.92 -14.10 -29.86
CA ASP A 238 -32.11 -13.64 -30.58
C ASP A 238 -33.45 -13.82 -29.84
N HIS A 239 -33.42 -14.13 -28.54
CA HIS A 239 -34.57 -14.03 -27.64
C HIS A 239 -34.70 -12.59 -27.11
N PRO A 240 -35.82 -11.88 -27.37
CA PRO A 240 -36.02 -10.54 -26.84
C PRO A 240 -36.08 -10.55 -25.31
N CYS A 241 -35.32 -9.66 -24.69
CA CYS A 241 -35.32 -9.42 -23.25
C CYS A 241 -36.29 -8.28 -22.90
N THR A 242 -36.95 -8.38 -21.75
CA THR A 242 -37.69 -7.25 -21.20
C THR A 242 -36.71 -6.23 -20.62
N VAL A 243 -36.74 -4.99 -21.11
CA VAL A 243 -36.02 -3.87 -20.48
C VAL A 243 -36.81 -3.43 -19.27
N THR A 244 -36.34 -3.77 -18.07
CA THR A 244 -37.03 -3.39 -16.83
C THR A 244 -36.77 -1.95 -16.40
N GLY A 245 -35.85 -1.24 -17.07
CA GLY A 245 -35.59 0.18 -16.90
C GLY A 245 -34.12 0.51 -16.63
N VAL A 246 -33.86 1.79 -16.37
CA VAL A 246 -32.56 2.29 -15.88
C VAL A 246 -32.46 1.98 -14.39
N ALA A 247 -31.39 1.33 -13.95
CA ALA A 247 -31.16 1.10 -12.52
C ALA A 247 -31.04 2.44 -11.79
N VAL A 248 -31.91 2.68 -10.82
CA VAL A 248 -31.84 3.85 -9.95
C VAL A 248 -30.72 3.62 -8.94
N PRO A 249 -29.69 4.48 -8.89
CA PRO A 249 -28.65 4.38 -7.86
C PRO A 249 -29.23 4.54 -6.45
N PRO A 250 -28.51 4.06 -5.42
CA PRO A 250 -28.82 4.45 -4.04
C PRO A 250 -28.91 5.97 -3.88
N GLY A 251 -29.75 6.41 -2.95
CA GLY A 251 -29.81 7.81 -2.53
C GLY A 251 -28.50 8.28 -1.86
N GLN A 252 -28.42 9.58 -1.60
CA GLN A 252 -27.33 10.13 -0.80
C GLN A 252 -27.47 9.71 0.67
N PRO A 253 -26.38 9.31 1.36
CA PRO A 253 -26.42 9.13 2.82
C PRO A 253 -26.80 10.43 3.53
N GLY A 254 -27.62 10.34 4.58
CA GLY A 254 -28.05 11.52 5.34
C GLY A 254 -27.11 11.84 6.50
N ASN A 255 -27.20 13.06 7.04
CA ASN A 255 -26.58 13.45 8.32
C ASN A 255 -25.10 13.06 8.49
N LEU A 256 -24.30 13.17 7.42
CA LEU A 256 -22.86 12.94 7.52
C LEU A 256 -22.26 13.98 8.48
N THR A 257 -21.67 13.51 9.56
CA THR A 257 -21.08 14.33 10.63
C THR A 257 -19.77 13.72 11.12
N ALA A 258 -18.89 14.58 11.63
CA ALA A 258 -17.72 14.14 12.38
C ALA A 258 -18.05 14.13 13.87
N THR A 259 -17.95 12.96 14.50
CA THR A 259 -18.36 12.72 15.89
C THR A 259 -17.19 12.81 16.88
N ASP A 260 -15.97 12.56 16.42
CA ASP A 260 -14.73 12.74 17.19
C ASP A 260 -13.63 13.23 16.24
N VAL A 261 -13.04 14.38 16.53
CA VAL A 261 -12.00 15.01 15.70
C VAL A 261 -10.73 15.14 16.53
N ARG A 262 -9.70 14.39 16.14
CA ARG A 262 -8.37 14.38 16.76
C ARG A 262 -7.32 14.85 15.77
N PRO A 263 -6.13 15.26 16.23
CA PRO A 263 -5.08 15.74 15.33
C PRO A 263 -4.68 14.75 14.22
N GLY A 264 -4.74 13.45 14.50
CA GLY A 264 -4.36 12.39 13.54
C GLY A 264 -5.50 11.52 13.02
N SER A 265 -6.76 11.79 13.43
CA SER A 265 -7.89 10.94 13.08
C SER A 265 -9.23 11.63 13.21
N VAL A 266 -10.20 11.24 12.39
CA VAL A 266 -11.60 11.70 12.44
C VAL A 266 -12.54 10.51 12.44
N SER A 267 -13.49 10.47 13.38
CA SER A 267 -14.61 9.52 13.36
C SER A 267 -15.80 10.15 12.64
N LEU A 268 -16.29 9.46 11.61
CA LEU A 268 -17.45 9.86 10.81
C LEU A 268 -18.66 9.01 11.20
N SER A 269 -19.85 9.62 11.15
CA SER A 269 -21.14 8.96 11.26
C SER A 269 -22.13 9.54 10.27
N TRP A 270 -23.04 8.71 9.77
CA TRP A 270 -24.11 9.12 8.85
C TRP A 270 -25.35 8.26 9.08
N THR A 271 -26.49 8.70 8.53
CA THR A 271 -27.71 7.90 8.46
C THR A 271 -27.82 7.18 7.13
N ALA A 272 -28.50 6.02 7.15
CA ALA A 272 -28.63 5.17 5.97
C ALA A 272 -29.21 5.92 4.77
N ALA A 273 -28.66 5.63 3.58
CA ALA A 273 -29.23 6.09 2.32
C ALA A 273 -30.50 5.29 1.99
N THR A 274 -31.37 5.86 1.16
CA THR A 274 -32.51 5.13 0.58
C THR A 274 -32.03 4.18 -0.52
N PRO A 275 -32.44 2.90 -0.51
CA PRO A 275 -32.15 1.99 -1.62
C PRO A 275 -32.71 2.51 -2.94
N GLY A 276 -31.97 2.29 -4.03
CA GLY A 276 -32.45 2.52 -5.39
C GLY A 276 -33.18 1.27 -5.91
N SER A 277 -32.85 0.83 -7.12
CA SER A 277 -33.42 -0.40 -7.70
C SER A 277 -32.94 -1.68 -6.99
N ARG A 278 -31.93 -1.61 -6.13
CA ARG A 278 -31.36 -2.75 -5.40
C ARG A 278 -31.04 -2.40 -3.95
N PRO A 279 -30.99 -3.41 -3.06
CA PRO A 279 -30.53 -3.22 -1.69
C PRO A 279 -29.12 -2.65 -1.64
N ILE A 280 -28.85 -1.85 -0.60
CA ILE A 280 -27.52 -1.33 -0.30
C ILE A 280 -26.65 -2.46 0.25
N SER A 281 -25.47 -2.66 -0.31
CA SER A 281 -24.46 -3.62 0.16
C SER A 281 -23.44 -3.00 1.11
N GLY A 282 -23.24 -1.69 1.04
CA GLY A 282 -22.32 -0.97 1.92
C GLY A 282 -22.16 0.51 1.55
N TYR A 283 -21.12 1.12 2.11
CA TYR A 283 -20.78 2.53 1.90
C TYR A 283 -19.31 2.65 1.52
N GLU A 284 -19.02 3.58 0.62
CA GLU A 284 -17.67 3.96 0.23
C GLU A 284 -17.34 5.33 0.82
N VAL A 285 -16.22 5.41 1.53
CA VAL A 285 -15.70 6.65 2.13
C VAL A 285 -14.54 7.16 1.27
N LEU A 286 -14.52 8.47 1.02
CA LEU A 286 -13.48 9.16 0.28
C LEU A 286 -12.90 10.29 1.13
N VAL A 287 -11.57 10.44 1.09
CA VAL A 287 -10.81 11.52 1.72
C VAL A 287 -10.13 12.30 0.58
N ASP A 288 -10.48 13.57 0.43
CA ASP A 288 -10.03 14.44 -0.68
C ASP A 288 -10.21 13.80 -2.06
N GLY A 289 -11.30 13.04 -2.23
CA GLY A 289 -11.63 12.34 -3.48
C GLY A 289 -10.99 10.97 -3.66
N TYR A 290 -10.11 10.53 -2.75
CA TYR A 290 -9.49 9.21 -2.80
C TYR A 290 -10.20 8.21 -1.88
N ARG A 291 -10.39 6.97 -2.35
CA ARG A 291 -11.01 5.89 -1.57
C ARG A 291 -10.25 5.61 -0.28
N TYR A 292 -10.98 5.53 0.83
CA TYR A 292 -10.45 5.15 2.14
C TYR A 292 -11.15 3.88 2.64
N THR A 293 -10.36 2.91 3.10
CA THR A 293 -10.88 1.66 3.66
C THR A 293 -11.07 1.81 5.16
N CYS A 294 -12.32 1.82 5.61
CA CYS A 294 -12.66 1.92 7.03
C CYS A 294 -12.24 0.67 7.80
N VAL A 295 -11.70 0.85 9.00
CA VAL A 295 -11.36 -0.22 9.93
C VAL A 295 -12.47 -0.33 10.99
N GLY A 296 -13.23 -1.43 10.99
CA GLY A 296 -14.30 -1.69 11.98
C GLY A 296 -15.59 -2.29 11.40
N VAL A 297 -16.51 -2.71 12.29
CA VAL A 297 -17.77 -3.42 11.96
C VAL A 297 -19.03 -2.52 11.92
N ASN A 298 -18.89 -1.19 12.01
CA ASN A 298 -20.05 -0.30 11.96
C ASN A 298 -20.39 0.08 10.50
N PRO A 299 -21.54 -0.34 9.94
CA PRO A 299 -21.91 -0.04 8.56
C PRO A 299 -22.27 1.44 8.32
N LEU A 300 -22.48 2.23 9.37
CA LEU A 300 -22.88 3.65 9.33
C LEU A 300 -21.88 4.60 10.01
N GLY A 301 -20.62 4.16 10.11
CA GLY A 301 -19.54 4.98 10.63
C GLY A 301 -18.18 4.55 10.11
N CYS A 302 -17.20 5.45 10.20
CA CYS A 302 -15.84 5.19 9.76
C CYS A 302 -14.83 5.96 10.60
N LEU A 303 -13.83 5.28 11.14
CA LEU A 303 -12.66 5.94 11.72
C LEU A 303 -11.62 6.13 10.61
N VAL A 304 -11.35 7.38 10.25
CA VAL A 304 -10.26 7.76 9.36
C VAL A 304 -9.05 8.11 10.21
N SER A 305 -7.93 7.46 9.97
CA SER A 305 -6.66 7.64 10.69
C SER A 305 -5.51 7.96 9.73
N GLY A 306 -4.38 8.43 10.27
CA GLY A 306 -3.21 8.82 9.47
C GLY A 306 -3.32 10.24 8.90
N LEU A 307 -4.18 11.07 9.49
CA LEU A 307 -4.34 12.46 9.08
C LEU A 307 -3.23 13.34 9.68
N SER A 308 -2.95 14.46 9.04
CA SER A 308 -2.03 15.46 9.57
C SER A 308 -2.77 16.43 10.51
N PRO A 309 -2.16 16.84 11.63
CA PRO A 309 -2.69 17.88 12.51
C PRO A 309 -2.84 19.24 11.81
N ALA A 310 -3.78 20.07 12.28
CA ALA A 310 -4.03 21.41 11.75
C ALA A 310 -4.28 21.47 10.24
N THR A 311 -4.87 20.42 9.68
CA THR A 311 -5.12 20.27 8.23
C THR A 311 -6.61 20.05 7.96
N SER A 312 -7.11 20.73 6.94
CA SER A 312 -8.49 20.54 6.46
C SER A 312 -8.57 19.41 5.45
N TYR A 313 -9.55 18.53 5.64
CA TYR A 313 -9.84 17.39 4.78
C TYR A 313 -11.30 17.42 4.35
N ALA A 314 -11.57 17.07 3.09
CA ALA A 314 -12.92 16.84 2.58
C ALA A 314 -13.26 15.34 2.70
N PHE A 315 -14.24 15.03 3.55
CA PHE A 315 -14.75 13.67 3.74
C PHE A 315 -16.04 13.48 2.96
N SER A 316 -16.09 12.46 2.12
CA SER A 316 -17.29 12.11 1.36
C SER A 316 -17.72 10.67 1.60
N VAL A 317 -19.02 10.42 1.68
CA VAL A 317 -19.58 9.07 1.81
C VAL A 317 -20.68 8.85 0.78
N ARG A 318 -20.64 7.72 0.07
CA ARG A 318 -21.70 7.32 -0.87
C ARG A 318 -22.11 5.87 -0.65
N ALA A 319 -23.39 5.57 -0.83
CA ALA A 319 -23.91 4.21 -0.72
C ALA A 319 -23.61 3.41 -2.00
N VAL A 320 -23.40 2.10 -1.83
CA VAL A 320 -23.12 1.12 -2.89
C VAL A 320 -24.20 0.05 -2.84
N ASP A 321 -24.82 -0.30 -3.98
CA ASP A 321 -25.81 -1.37 -4.06
C ASP A 321 -25.17 -2.77 -4.17
N THR A 322 -25.97 -3.84 -4.10
CA THR A 322 -25.50 -5.24 -4.24
C THR A 322 -24.86 -5.59 -5.59
N ALA A 323 -24.83 -4.66 -6.53
CA ALA A 323 -24.17 -4.83 -7.81
C ALA A 323 -23.15 -3.71 -8.11
N GLY A 324 -22.71 -2.98 -7.09
CA GLY A 324 -21.62 -2.01 -7.19
C GLY A 324 -21.99 -0.63 -7.73
N LEU A 325 -23.28 -0.33 -7.96
CA LEU A 325 -23.69 1.01 -8.39
C LEU A 325 -23.66 1.97 -7.20
N THR A 326 -23.06 3.15 -7.41
CA THR A 326 -22.87 4.16 -6.36
C THR A 326 -23.82 5.33 -6.54
N GLY A 327 -24.35 5.84 -5.42
CA GLY A 327 -25.19 7.02 -5.35
C GLY A 327 -24.41 8.34 -5.28
N ALA A 328 -25.14 9.45 -5.15
CA ALA A 328 -24.55 10.74 -4.82
C ALA A 328 -23.84 10.68 -3.46
N ALA A 329 -22.72 11.40 -3.33
CA ALA A 329 -21.94 11.44 -2.09
C ALA A 329 -22.41 12.60 -1.19
N ALA A 330 -22.55 12.34 0.11
CA ALA A 330 -22.61 13.39 1.12
C ALA A 330 -21.18 13.84 1.44
N THR A 331 -20.93 15.15 1.57
CA THR A 331 -19.59 15.69 1.79
C THR A 331 -19.58 16.70 2.93
N ILE A 332 -18.58 16.61 3.79
CA ILE A 332 -18.25 17.60 4.83
C ILE A 332 -16.77 17.97 4.77
N VAL A 333 -16.42 19.17 5.21
CA VAL A 333 -15.02 19.59 5.40
C VAL A 333 -14.76 19.71 6.89
N VAL A 334 -13.69 19.05 7.35
CA VAL A 334 -13.30 19.05 8.77
C VAL A 334 -11.83 19.41 8.86
N CYS A 335 -11.51 20.36 9.74
CA CYS A 335 -10.14 20.70 10.09
C CYS A 335 -9.73 19.91 11.33
N THR A 336 -8.65 19.13 11.24
CA THR A 336 -8.08 18.46 12.39
C THR A 336 -7.49 19.49 13.36
N PRO A 337 -7.65 19.32 14.68
CA PRO A 337 -7.03 20.22 15.63
C PRO A 337 -5.50 20.12 15.59
N ALA A 338 -4.83 21.17 16.05
CA ALA A 338 -3.37 21.12 16.24
C ALA A 338 -3.02 20.08 17.31
N ALA A 339 -1.91 19.37 17.10
CA ALA A 339 -1.36 18.50 18.13
C ALA A 339 -0.75 19.36 19.25
N THR A 340 -1.10 19.06 20.50
CA THR A 340 -0.49 19.68 21.68
C THR A 340 0.79 18.91 22.05
N PRO A 341 1.96 19.58 22.11
CA PRO A 341 3.19 18.97 22.60
C PRO A 341 3.09 18.58 24.08
N PRO A 342 3.98 17.70 24.58
CA PRO A 342 4.15 17.48 26.01
C PRO A 342 4.52 18.76 26.77
N THR A 343 4.23 18.81 28.07
CA THR A 343 4.71 19.90 28.93
C THR A 343 6.23 19.84 29.09
N PRO A 344 6.93 20.99 29.25
CA PRO A 344 8.35 20.97 29.56
C PRO A 344 8.61 20.24 30.89
N PRO A 345 9.67 19.42 30.98
CA PRO A 345 10.12 18.89 32.27
C PRO A 345 10.47 20.06 33.21
N SER A 346 10.17 19.91 34.50
CA SER A 346 10.44 20.94 35.49
C SER A 346 11.60 20.56 36.41
N GLY A 347 12.29 21.59 36.91
CA GLY A 347 13.31 21.49 37.95
C GLY A 347 14.41 20.45 37.70
N PRO A 348 15.18 20.52 36.59
CA PRO A 348 16.34 19.66 36.45
C PRO A 348 17.39 19.99 37.52
N VAL A 349 17.80 18.99 38.30
CA VAL A 349 18.78 19.09 39.38
C VAL A 349 20.00 18.23 39.04
N VAL A 350 21.19 18.78 39.26
CA VAL A 350 22.45 18.06 39.09
C VAL A 350 22.93 17.55 40.44
N SER A 351 23.38 16.30 40.48
CA SER A 351 23.93 15.63 41.66
C SER A 351 25.09 14.72 41.27
N GLY A 352 25.82 14.19 42.26
CA GLY A 352 26.90 13.22 42.01
C GLY A 352 28.01 13.76 41.10
N ILE A 353 28.35 15.05 41.21
CA ILE A 353 29.34 15.71 40.36
C ILE A 353 30.73 15.14 40.65
N THR A 354 31.40 14.68 39.61
CA THR A 354 32.79 14.19 39.61
C THR A 354 33.63 15.01 38.63
N ALA A 355 34.90 14.66 38.48
CA ALA A 355 35.76 15.29 37.49
C ALA A 355 35.35 14.98 36.04
N THR A 356 34.64 13.87 35.80
CA THR A 356 34.34 13.38 34.44
C THR A 356 32.87 13.05 34.17
N GLY A 357 31.99 13.33 35.13
CA GLY A 357 30.57 13.01 35.01
C GLY A 357 29.71 13.61 36.13
N ALA A 358 28.40 13.50 35.96
CA ALA A 358 27.39 13.92 36.93
C ALA A 358 26.07 13.19 36.65
N THR A 359 25.08 13.32 37.54
CA THR A 359 23.73 12.79 37.34
C THR A 359 22.73 13.93 37.28
N LEU A 360 21.93 13.97 36.22
CA LEU A 360 20.85 14.93 36.03
C LEU A 360 19.52 14.24 36.33
N THR A 361 18.72 14.79 37.23
CA THR A 361 17.35 14.32 37.54
C THR A 361 16.35 15.44 37.29
N TRP A 362 15.10 15.11 36.95
CA TRP A 362 14.04 16.10 36.71
C TRP A 362 12.68 15.57 37.15
N THR A 363 11.68 16.45 37.20
CA THR A 363 10.29 16.06 37.45
C THR A 363 9.61 15.66 36.13
N PRO A 364 8.78 14.59 36.11
CA PRO A 364 8.11 14.13 34.90
C PRO A 364 7.22 15.20 34.25
N SER A 365 7.09 15.11 32.93
CA SER A 365 6.14 15.90 32.13
C SER A 365 4.76 15.23 32.10
N THR A 366 3.74 15.97 31.67
CA THR A 366 2.43 15.42 31.29
C THR A 366 2.34 15.30 29.76
N ALA A 367 1.66 14.24 29.30
CA ALA A 367 1.40 14.03 27.88
C ALA A 367 0.55 15.16 27.29
N GLY A 368 0.81 15.49 26.02
CA GLY A 368 -0.07 16.35 25.23
C GLY A 368 -1.13 15.50 24.54
N THR A 369 -1.26 15.65 23.22
CA THR A 369 -2.17 14.82 22.41
C THR A 369 -1.70 13.35 22.36
N ALA A 370 -0.40 13.13 22.17
CA ALA A 370 0.18 11.80 22.11
C ALA A 370 0.80 11.40 23.47
N PRO A 371 0.78 10.10 23.81
CA PRO A 371 1.44 9.59 25.02
C PRO A 371 2.93 9.94 25.05
N LEU A 372 3.48 10.11 26.25
CA LEU A 372 4.92 10.31 26.43
C LEU A 372 5.70 9.05 26.03
N ALA A 373 6.76 9.24 25.25
CA ALA A 373 7.72 8.19 24.90
C ALA A 373 8.98 8.25 25.77
N GLY A 374 9.39 9.43 26.23
CA GLY A 374 10.60 9.60 27.04
C GLY A 374 11.09 11.04 27.05
N TYR A 375 12.38 11.23 27.29
CA TYR A 375 13.04 12.53 27.37
C TYR A 375 14.30 12.55 26.52
N VAL A 376 14.69 13.73 26.08
CA VAL A 376 15.95 14.01 25.40
C VAL A 376 16.70 15.05 26.21
N VAL A 377 17.95 14.74 26.56
CA VAL A 377 18.85 15.63 27.30
C VAL A 377 19.77 16.32 26.30
N TYR A 378 19.80 17.64 26.39
CA TYR A 378 20.61 18.50 25.56
C TYR A 378 21.71 19.16 26.37
N ARG A 379 22.94 19.11 25.86
CA ARG A 379 24.04 19.96 26.30
C ARG A 379 23.97 21.29 25.57
N LEU A 380 24.21 22.37 26.31
CA LEU A 380 24.27 23.72 25.77
C LEU A 380 25.73 24.15 25.63
N ASP A 381 26.10 24.57 24.43
CA ASP A 381 27.36 25.24 24.14
C ASP A 381 27.02 26.62 23.56
N GLY A 382 26.82 27.59 24.45
CA GLY A 382 26.26 28.90 24.10
C GLY A 382 24.78 28.80 23.72
N ALA A 383 24.43 29.17 22.49
CA ALA A 383 23.08 29.07 21.95
C ALA A 383 22.78 27.70 21.30
N THR A 384 23.80 26.86 21.09
CA THR A 384 23.67 25.57 20.41
C THR A 384 23.24 24.49 21.41
N GLU A 385 22.18 23.76 21.09
CA GLU A 385 21.72 22.59 21.86
C GLU A 385 22.11 21.29 21.12
N THR A 386 22.91 20.43 21.76
CA THR A 386 23.30 19.12 21.22
C THR A 386 22.70 18.00 22.06
N ALA A 387 21.96 17.08 21.43
CA ALA A 387 21.40 15.92 22.14
C ALA A 387 22.52 14.97 22.58
N VAL A 388 22.59 14.67 23.88
CA VAL A 388 23.64 13.83 24.48
C VAL A 388 23.09 12.55 25.11
N SER A 389 21.79 12.49 25.38
CA SER A 389 21.15 11.30 25.94
C SER A 389 19.66 11.28 25.61
N VAL A 390 19.11 10.07 25.50
CA VAL A 390 17.70 9.82 25.26
C VAL A 390 17.23 8.76 26.24
N THR A 391 16.19 9.04 27.02
CA THR A 391 15.61 8.02 27.89
C THR A 391 14.71 7.06 27.11
N PRO A 392 14.65 5.77 27.50
CA PRO A 392 13.92 4.74 26.77
C PRO A 392 12.41 4.77 27.03
N ASN A 393 11.95 5.38 28.13
CA ASN A 393 10.55 5.45 28.52
C ASN A 393 10.23 6.74 29.29
N ALA A 394 8.94 7.02 29.45
CA ALA A 394 8.42 8.21 30.12
C ALA A 394 8.58 8.23 31.65
N THR A 395 8.85 7.08 32.29
CA THR A 395 9.04 6.99 33.75
C THR A 395 10.49 7.24 34.17
N THR A 396 11.44 7.15 33.23
CA THR A 396 12.85 7.42 33.49
C THR A 396 13.10 8.93 33.49
N THR A 397 13.24 9.52 34.68
CA THR A 397 13.47 10.96 34.88
C THR A 397 14.88 11.29 35.37
N THR A 398 15.85 10.51 34.90
CA THR A 398 17.27 10.64 35.24
C THR A 398 18.15 10.35 34.04
N ALA A 399 19.30 11.01 33.97
CA ALA A 399 20.35 10.72 33.00
C ALA A 399 21.74 10.86 33.63
N THR A 400 22.59 9.87 33.38
CA THR A 400 24.01 9.94 33.73
C THR A 400 24.77 10.67 32.63
N LEU A 401 25.49 11.72 33.01
CA LEU A 401 26.35 12.52 32.17
C LEU A 401 27.79 12.00 32.31
N THR A 402 28.44 11.67 31.21
CA THR A 402 29.79 11.10 31.18
C THR A 402 30.68 11.83 30.16
N GLY A 403 31.99 11.58 30.20
CA GLY A 403 32.93 12.16 29.24
C GLY A 403 33.13 13.67 29.42
N LEU A 404 32.86 14.19 30.62
CA LEU A 404 33.05 15.61 30.92
C LEU A 404 34.53 15.90 31.22
N THR A 405 34.94 17.14 30.99
CA THR A 405 36.28 17.63 31.26
C THR A 405 36.38 18.10 32.72
N PRO A 406 37.44 17.73 33.47
CA PRO A 406 37.65 18.21 34.83
C PRO A 406 37.75 19.73 34.94
N GLY A 407 37.12 20.31 35.97
CA GLY A 407 37.11 21.76 36.23
C GLY A 407 36.35 22.62 35.20
N ALA A 408 35.63 22.00 34.27
CA ALA A 408 34.89 22.71 33.22
C ALA A 408 33.42 22.93 33.60
N SER A 409 32.85 24.03 33.12
CA SER A 409 31.43 24.36 33.33
C SER A 409 30.57 23.85 32.20
N TYR A 410 29.41 23.28 32.55
CA TYR A 410 28.44 22.74 31.63
C TYR A 410 27.04 23.22 31.95
N ALA A 411 26.21 23.31 30.91
CA ALA A 411 24.79 23.61 31.01
C ALA A 411 23.98 22.57 30.24
N PHE A 412 22.88 22.11 30.85
CA PHE A 412 21.99 21.10 30.26
C PHE A 412 20.53 21.53 30.35
N ARG A 413 19.73 21.03 29.41
CA ARG A 413 18.27 21.13 29.41
C ARG A 413 17.66 19.79 29.02
N VAL A 414 16.42 19.57 29.41
CA VAL A 414 15.67 18.36 29.11
C VAL A 414 14.40 18.74 28.36
N ARG A 415 14.05 17.97 27.32
CA ARG A 415 12.76 18.06 26.64
C ARG A 415 12.06 16.71 26.74
N ALA A 416 10.75 16.72 26.96
CA ALA A 416 9.93 15.53 26.83
C ALA A 416 9.66 15.24 25.35
N ARG A 417 9.55 13.96 25.00
CA ARG A 417 9.23 13.46 23.67
C ARG A 417 7.99 12.58 23.76
N ASP A 418 7.03 12.80 22.88
CA ASP A 418 5.87 11.90 22.74
C ASP A 418 6.12 10.76 21.74
N THR A 419 5.17 9.84 21.60
CA THR A 419 5.24 8.72 20.64
C THR A 419 5.19 9.16 19.19
N GLY A 420 4.78 10.40 18.90
CA GLY A 420 4.81 11.00 17.57
C GLY A 420 6.14 11.70 17.24
N GLY A 421 7.07 11.75 18.20
CA GLY A 421 8.36 12.41 18.06
C GLY A 421 8.34 13.92 18.33
N VAL A 422 7.20 14.49 18.73
CA VAL A 422 7.09 15.91 19.06
C VAL A 422 7.78 16.19 20.39
N LEU A 423 8.60 17.24 20.42
CA LEU A 423 9.33 17.67 21.61
C LEU A 423 8.58 18.79 22.34
N SER A 424 8.64 18.77 23.67
CA SER A 424 8.21 19.88 24.50
C SER A 424 9.10 21.12 24.31
N ALA A 425 8.66 22.25 24.85
CA ALA A 425 9.56 23.33 25.23
C ALA A 425 10.68 22.80 26.16
N PRO A 426 11.87 23.45 26.18
CA PRO A 426 12.95 23.03 27.06
C PRO A 426 12.61 23.30 28.53
N SER A 427 13.14 22.46 29.42
CA SER A 427 13.21 22.75 30.85
C SER A 427 14.03 24.02 31.14
N PRO A 428 13.99 24.55 32.38
CA PRO A 428 15.03 25.47 32.86
C PRO A 428 16.43 24.88 32.67
N THR A 429 17.44 25.75 32.54
CA THR A 429 18.83 25.32 32.39
C THR A 429 19.39 24.84 33.72
N ALA A 430 19.95 23.63 33.75
CA ALA A 430 20.75 23.12 34.86
C ALA A 430 22.24 23.30 34.53
N ALA A 431 22.93 24.14 35.29
CA ALA A 431 24.35 24.40 35.10
C ALA A 431 25.17 23.94 36.31
N PHE A 432 26.38 23.44 36.06
CA PHE A 432 27.32 23.03 37.09
C PHE A 432 28.77 23.06 36.57
N THR A 433 29.73 23.02 37.48
CA THR A 433 31.14 22.85 37.17
C THR A 433 31.59 21.49 37.68
N THR A 434 32.28 20.71 36.85
CA THR A 434 32.86 19.44 37.27
C THR A 434 33.92 19.66 38.34
N SER A 435 34.14 18.65 39.17
CA SER A 435 35.22 18.71 40.17
C SER A 435 36.57 18.88 39.46
N ALA A 436 37.50 19.56 40.13
CA ALA A 436 38.88 19.62 39.68
C ALA A 436 39.45 18.19 39.55
N PRO A 437 40.44 17.97 38.67
CA PRO A 437 41.13 16.69 38.62
C PRO A 437 41.74 16.38 40.00
N PRO A 438 41.71 15.12 40.46
CA PRO A 438 42.36 14.75 41.71
C PRO A 438 43.84 15.10 41.63
N SER A 439 44.34 15.85 42.63
CA SER A 439 45.77 16.11 42.77
C SER A 439 46.48 14.77 42.96
N THR A 440 47.60 14.57 42.27
CA THR A 440 48.40 13.33 42.36
C THR A 440 49.49 13.42 43.41
N CYS A 441 49.58 14.53 44.14
CA CYS A 441 50.53 14.71 45.23
C CYS A 441 49.95 15.49 46.42
N LYS A 442 50.45 15.17 47.61
CA LYS A 442 50.17 15.91 48.85
C LYS A 442 51.50 16.30 49.49
N VAL A 443 51.60 17.53 49.96
CA VAL A 443 52.78 18.05 50.67
C VAL A 443 52.37 18.47 52.07
N ALA A 444 52.91 17.80 53.08
CA ALA A 444 52.82 18.27 54.45
C ALA A 444 54.04 19.13 54.76
N TYR A 445 53.86 20.42 55.05
CA TYR A 445 54.94 21.35 55.42
C TYR A 445 54.78 21.79 56.86
N ALA A 446 55.73 21.40 57.71
CA ALA A 446 55.81 21.77 59.11
C ALA A 446 57.03 22.65 59.36
N VAL A 447 56.86 23.74 60.10
CA VAL A 447 57.93 24.70 60.40
C VAL A 447 58.10 24.88 61.90
N SER A 448 59.34 24.90 62.35
CA SER A 448 59.75 25.23 63.71
C SER A 448 60.62 26.47 63.66
N ASP A 449 60.02 27.63 63.96
CA ASP A 449 60.73 28.90 64.07
C ASP A 449 61.53 28.95 65.38
N TRP A 450 62.77 29.44 65.34
CA TRP A 450 63.63 29.45 66.52
C TRP A 450 63.34 30.62 67.48
N GLY A 451 62.44 31.53 67.12
CA GLY A 451 61.98 32.62 67.99
C GLY A 451 63.01 33.74 68.23
N ASN A 452 64.18 33.65 67.60
CA ASN A 452 65.23 34.68 67.64
C ASN A 452 65.14 35.67 66.45
N GLY A 453 64.07 35.57 65.65
CA GLY A 453 63.80 36.45 64.51
C GLY A 453 64.76 36.28 63.33
N SER A 454 65.51 35.18 63.27
CA SER A 454 66.58 35.01 62.28
C SER A 454 66.67 33.63 61.62
N GLY A 455 66.02 32.60 62.17
CA GLY A 455 66.17 31.22 61.68
C GLY A 455 65.03 30.29 62.02
N PHE A 456 64.86 29.26 61.18
CA PHE A 456 63.82 28.24 61.31
C PHE A 456 64.26 26.90 60.72
N THR A 457 63.54 25.85 61.09
CA THR A 457 63.66 24.52 60.46
C THR A 457 62.34 24.15 59.78
N ALA A 458 62.39 23.70 58.53
CA ALA A 458 61.23 23.22 57.78
C ALA A 458 61.36 21.74 57.44
N ASN A 459 60.31 20.97 57.70
CA ASN A 459 60.17 19.57 57.31
C ASN A 459 59.01 19.42 56.33
N LEU A 460 59.27 18.73 55.23
CA LEU A 460 58.34 18.50 54.14
C LEU A 460 58.17 17.00 53.92
N THR A 461 56.93 16.53 53.95
CA THR A 461 56.58 15.16 53.54
C THR A 461 55.82 15.22 52.24
N ILE A 462 56.41 14.66 51.18
CA ILE A 462 55.82 14.56 49.85
C ILE A 462 55.19 13.17 49.72
N THR A 463 53.87 13.11 49.60
CA THR A 463 53.10 11.87 49.41
C THR A 463 52.61 11.78 47.98
N ASN A 464 52.87 10.65 47.32
CA ASN A 464 52.26 10.35 46.03
C ASN A 464 50.83 9.85 46.28
N THR A 465 49.84 10.65 45.88
CA THR A 465 48.42 10.30 46.01
C THR A 465 47.83 9.79 44.69
N GLY A 466 48.64 9.75 43.62
CA GLY A 466 48.29 9.14 42.35
C GLY A 466 48.42 7.61 42.36
N THR A 467 48.09 7.00 41.23
CA THR A 467 48.09 5.53 41.03
C THR A 467 49.38 4.98 40.40
N THR A 468 50.26 5.86 39.91
CA THR A 468 51.54 5.50 39.29
C THR A 468 52.71 5.99 40.13
N ALA A 469 53.82 5.24 40.16
CA ALA A 469 55.02 5.67 40.86
C ALA A 469 55.57 6.97 40.25
N VAL A 470 55.98 7.91 41.10
CA VAL A 470 56.74 9.09 40.67
C VAL A 470 58.20 8.67 40.57
N SER A 471 58.79 8.74 39.37
CA SER A 471 60.18 8.39 39.08
C SER A 471 60.98 9.63 38.74
N GLY A 472 61.83 10.07 39.67
CA GLY A 472 62.44 11.39 39.64
C GLY A 472 61.41 12.45 40.08
N TRP A 473 61.75 13.25 41.08
CA TRP A 473 60.85 14.29 41.57
C TRP A 473 61.59 15.59 41.84
N THR A 474 60.93 16.68 41.45
CA THR A 474 61.32 18.05 41.76
C THR A 474 60.13 18.75 42.39
N LEU A 475 60.27 19.11 43.65
CA LEU A 475 59.32 19.95 44.36
C LEU A 475 59.68 21.42 44.13
N ARG A 476 58.69 22.26 43.82
CA ARG A 476 58.84 23.70 43.69
C ARG A 476 57.83 24.43 44.57
N PHE A 477 58.25 25.51 45.19
CA PHE A 477 57.39 26.44 45.93
C PHE A 477 58.05 27.81 46.01
N ALA A 478 57.25 28.84 46.29
CA ALA A 478 57.74 30.20 46.42
C ALA A 478 57.42 30.76 47.81
N TYR A 479 58.38 31.50 48.36
CA TYR A 479 58.19 32.26 49.57
C TYR A 479 57.63 33.67 49.27
N PRO A 480 56.74 34.24 50.11
CA PRO A 480 56.21 35.58 49.87
C PRO A 480 57.27 36.69 49.89
N ALA A 481 58.18 36.69 50.88
CA ALA A 481 59.32 37.60 50.95
C ALA A 481 60.21 37.31 52.16
N GLY A 482 61.54 37.42 51.99
CA GLY A 482 62.50 37.52 53.10
C GLY A 482 63.02 36.20 53.67
N GLN A 483 62.53 35.03 53.22
CA GLN A 483 63.05 33.71 53.62
C GLN A 483 64.14 33.22 52.67
N ARG A 484 65.17 32.58 53.23
CA ARG A 484 66.24 31.90 52.49
C ARG A 484 66.49 30.49 53.02
N VAL A 485 66.72 29.53 52.15
CA VAL A 485 67.21 28.19 52.47
C VAL A 485 68.71 28.31 52.75
N VAL A 486 69.15 27.83 53.92
CA VAL A 486 70.55 27.88 54.36
C VAL A 486 71.23 26.53 54.14
N GLN A 487 70.64 25.46 54.67
CA GLN A 487 71.19 24.12 54.52
C GLN A 487 70.06 23.08 54.51
N GLY A 488 69.97 22.32 53.41
CA GLY A 488 68.96 21.28 53.25
C GLY A 488 69.51 19.86 53.40
N TRP A 489 68.61 18.91 53.64
CA TRP A 489 68.89 17.47 53.69
C TRP A 489 67.85 16.67 52.90
N ASN A 490 68.23 15.44 52.55
CA ASN A 490 67.43 14.46 51.79
C ASN A 490 66.93 14.92 50.41
N ALA A 491 67.39 16.07 49.92
CA ALA A 491 67.15 16.59 48.59
C ALA A 491 68.31 17.50 48.16
N ALA A 492 68.47 17.70 46.87
CA ALA A 492 69.28 18.79 46.33
C ALA A 492 68.44 20.07 46.31
N TRP A 493 68.83 21.05 47.12
CA TRP A 493 68.10 22.30 47.30
C TRP A 493 68.73 23.43 46.50
N ALA A 494 67.91 24.24 45.84
CA ALA A 494 68.32 25.49 45.23
C ALA A 494 67.26 26.57 45.47
N GLN A 495 67.69 27.83 45.53
CA GLN A 495 66.79 28.97 45.64
C GLN A 495 67.26 30.10 44.73
N THR A 496 66.35 30.68 43.96
CA THR A 496 66.59 31.86 43.13
C THR A 496 65.52 32.90 43.46
N GLY A 497 65.91 34.01 44.09
CA GLY A 497 64.96 34.96 44.64
C GLY A 497 64.02 34.30 45.66
N THR A 498 62.72 34.37 45.41
CA THR A 498 61.68 33.75 46.25
C THR A 498 61.41 32.28 45.93
N ASP A 499 61.85 31.80 44.77
CA ASP A 499 61.54 30.45 44.28
C ASP A 499 62.54 29.43 44.82
N VAL A 500 62.00 28.37 45.42
CA VAL A 500 62.76 27.26 46.00
C VAL A 500 62.46 25.98 45.24
N THR A 501 63.52 25.24 44.91
CA THR A 501 63.44 23.91 44.32
C THR A 501 64.14 22.88 45.20
N ALA A 502 63.53 21.70 45.31
CA ALA A 502 64.11 20.53 45.95
C ALA A 502 64.00 19.35 44.98
N ALA A 503 65.14 18.78 44.59
CA ALA A 503 65.19 17.62 43.70
C ALA A 503 65.63 16.37 44.46
N ASN A 504 65.11 15.22 44.04
CA ASN A 504 65.45 13.93 44.62
C ASN A 504 66.96 13.63 44.56
N LEU A 505 67.43 12.84 45.52
CA LEU A 505 68.73 12.17 45.46
C LEU A 505 68.55 10.79 44.83
N SER A 506 69.66 10.09 44.56
CA SER A 506 69.64 8.78 43.89
C SER A 506 68.85 7.71 44.65
N TRP A 507 68.85 7.75 45.98
CA TRP A 507 68.23 6.73 46.84
C TRP A 507 66.75 6.98 47.17
N ASN A 508 66.23 8.19 46.92
CA ASN A 508 64.80 8.52 47.11
C ASN A 508 64.13 9.01 45.83
N ALA A 509 64.67 8.66 44.66
CA ALA A 509 64.16 9.08 43.36
C ALA A 509 62.73 8.59 43.08
N THR A 510 62.32 7.48 43.69
CA THR A 510 61.02 6.86 43.42
C THR A 510 60.08 6.98 44.61
N ILE A 511 58.86 7.48 44.37
CA ILE A 511 57.76 7.50 45.36
C ILE A 511 56.63 6.62 44.81
N ALA A 512 56.48 5.42 45.36
CA ALA A 512 55.40 4.50 44.98
C ALA A 512 54.00 5.10 45.29
N PRO A 513 52.92 4.64 44.63
CA PRO A 513 51.55 5.05 44.96
C PRO A 513 51.24 4.88 46.45
N GLY A 514 50.74 5.93 47.10
CA GLY A 514 50.46 5.97 48.53
C GLY A 514 51.69 6.11 49.45
N ALA A 515 52.92 5.99 48.91
CA ALA A 515 54.15 6.18 49.67
C ALA A 515 54.49 7.66 49.84
N SER A 516 55.40 7.93 50.79
CA SER A 516 55.89 9.28 51.07
C SER A 516 57.41 9.34 51.16
N THR A 517 57.98 10.49 50.83
CA THR A 517 59.39 10.82 51.10
C THR A 517 59.47 12.09 51.94
N ALA A 518 60.43 12.16 52.86
CA ALA A 518 60.60 13.27 53.78
C ALA A 518 61.91 14.02 53.54
N VAL A 519 61.81 15.33 53.39
CA VAL A 519 62.93 16.24 53.14
C VAL A 519 62.83 17.46 54.02
N GLY A 520 63.92 18.20 54.21
CA GLY A 520 63.86 19.38 55.05
C GLY A 520 65.08 20.27 54.87
N PHE A 521 65.02 21.43 55.52
CA PHE A 521 66.10 22.40 55.52
C PHE A 521 66.05 23.29 56.76
N SER A 522 67.21 23.83 57.11
CA SER A 522 67.31 25.04 57.93
C SER A 522 67.25 26.26 57.02
N GLY A 523 66.49 27.26 57.43
CA GLY A 523 66.31 28.51 56.73
C GLY A 523 66.56 29.70 57.64
N ALA A 524 66.70 30.87 57.03
CA ALA A 524 66.76 32.16 57.71
C ALA A 524 65.70 33.10 57.13
N HIS A 525 65.21 34.04 57.92
CA HIS A 525 64.21 35.02 57.47
C HIS A 525 64.50 36.42 58.01
N THR A 526 64.02 37.45 57.32
CA THR A 526 64.03 38.84 57.81
C THR A 526 62.59 39.30 58.03
N GLY A 527 62.18 39.46 59.30
CA GLY A 527 60.81 39.82 59.66
C GLY A 527 59.96 38.58 59.97
N THR A 528 58.86 38.37 59.24
CA THR A 528 57.93 37.25 59.47
C THR A 528 58.32 36.00 58.68
N ASN A 529 57.77 34.83 59.07
CA ASN A 529 58.03 33.54 58.41
C ASN A 529 56.72 32.87 57.92
N PRO A 530 56.02 33.48 56.94
CA PRO A 530 54.84 32.88 56.34
C PRO A 530 55.16 31.58 55.60
N ARG A 531 54.24 30.61 55.74
CA ARG A 531 54.27 29.34 55.02
C ARG A 531 54.02 29.56 53.51
N PRO A 532 54.68 28.79 52.62
CA PRO A 532 54.34 28.81 51.20
C PRO A 532 52.88 28.39 50.96
N ALA A 533 52.19 29.09 50.05
CA ALA A 533 50.78 28.86 49.75
C ALA A 533 50.56 27.68 48.80
N THR A 534 51.51 27.43 47.88
CA THR A 534 51.40 26.44 46.81
C THR A 534 52.69 25.65 46.67
N PHE A 535 52.54 24.35 46.43
CA PHE A 535 53.64 23.44 46.10
C PHE A 535 53.30 22.71 44.80
N THR A 536 54.29 22.52 43.93
CA THR A 536 54.16 21.69 42.73
C THR A 536 55.21 20.59 42.71
N LEU A 537 54.82 19.35 42.42
CA LEU A 537 55.71 18.21 42.22
C LEU A 537 55.75 17.89 40.73
N ASN A 538 56.92 18.02 40.09
CA ASN A 538 57.05 17.88 38.62
C ASN A 538 55.98 18.69 37.87
N ASP A 539 55.79 19.95 38.30
CA ASP A 539 54.81 20.91 37.76
C ASP A 539 53.32 20.55 37.98
N VAL A 540 53.01 19.47 38.72
CA VAL A 540 51.65 19.16 39.18
C VAL A 540 51.40 19.81 40.54
N THR A 541 50.32 20.57 40.67
CA THR A 541 49.95 21.22 41.94
C THR A 541 49.54 20.19 42.99
N CYS A 542 50.20 20.24 44.14
CA CYS A 542 49.94 19.36 45.26
C CYS A 542 48.92 19.97 46.22
N THR A 543 48.12 19.11 46.84
CA THR A 543 47.37 19.49 48.03
C THR A 543 48.35 19.74 49.18
N VAL A 544 48.09 20.77 50.00
CA VAL A 544 49.00 21.14 51.09
C VAL A 544 48.29 20.95 52.42
N SER A 545 48.95 20.30 53.39
CA SER A 545 48.42 20.11 54.75
C SER A 545 49.38 20.57 55.83
#